data_AF-A0A0F9KIY3-F1
#
_entry.id   AF-A0A0F9KIY3-F1
#
_cell.length_a   1.000
_cell.length_b   1.000
_cell.length_c   1.000
_cell.angle_alpha   90.00
_cell.angle_beta   90.00
_cell.angle_gamma   90.00
#
_symmetry.space_group_name_H-M   'P 1'
#
loop_
_entity.id
_entity.type
_entity.pdbx_description
1 polymer ?
#
loop_
_entity_poly.entity_id
_entity_poly.type
_entity_poly.pdbx_seq_one_letter_code
_entity_poly.pdbx_strand_id
1 'polypeptide(L)'
;MLFRNVIDLNYSVTFNEKIEINQIPLFFHRLLSIDKEFENLSLLLYVNRWIRELTQSYNRDFTCNDCGEINIYFIPPETQYIICRRCKMKHFINSSKF
;
A
#
# COMPACT_ATOMS: atom_id res chain seq x y z
N MET A 1 -4.43 3.37 -18.74
CA MET A 1 -5.60 3.97 -19.45
C MET A 1 -6.53 2.80 -19.76
N LEU A 2 -7.73 2.62 -19.23
CA LEU A 2 -8.70 3.53 -18.63
C LEU A 2 -9.61 2.70 -17.68
N PHE A 3 -9.49 2.91 -16.37
CA PHE A 3 -10.63 2.69 -15.47
C PHE A 3 -11.47 3.97 -15.55
N ARG A 4 -12.23 4.12 -16.62
CA ARG A 4 -13.24 5.16 -16.76
C ARG A 4 -14.53 4.46 -17.18
N ASN A 5 -15.58 4.74 -16.41
CA ASN A 5 -16.97 4.40 -16.67
C ASN A 5 -17.28 2.95 -16.25
N VAL A 6 -18.14 2.64 -15.28
CA VAL A 6 -19.29 3.37 -14.76
C VAL A 6 -19.53 2.88 -13.33
N ILE A 7 -19.28 3.74 -12.33
CA ILE A 7 -19.96 3.63 -11.05
C ILE A 7 -21.35 4.20 -11.32
N ASP A 8 -22.29 3.35 -11.74
CA ASP A 8 -23.71 3.68 -11.76
C ASP A 8 -24.22 3.36 -10.37
N LEU A 9 -24.26 4.38 -9.51
CA LEU A 9 -24.81 4.33 -8.14
C LEU A 9 -26.34 4.23 -8.11
N ASN A 10 -26.97 3.73 -9.18
CA ASN A 10 -28.42 3.58 -9.32
C ASN A 10 -28.86 2.11 -9.41
N TYR A 11 -28.09 1.17 -8.88
CA TYR A 11 -28.66 -0.12 -8.53
C TYR A 11 -29.42 0.00 -7.21
N SER A 12 -30.72 0.26 -7.30
CA SER A 12 -31.62 -0.27 -6.28
C SER A 12 -31.45 -1.78 -6.34
N VAL A 13 -30.72 -2.36 -5.39
CA VAL A 13 -30.69 -3.81 -5.21
C VAL A 13 -32.07 -4.21 -4.70
N THR A 14 -33.03 -4.35 -5.61
CA THR A 14 -34.32 -4.93 -5.30
C THR A 14 -34.09 -6.43 -5.25
N PHE A 15 -34.08 -6.97 -4.02
CA PHE A 15 -34.11 -8.40 -3.76
C PHE A 15 -35.45 -8.96 -4.26
N ASN A 16 -35.53 -9.24 -5.56
CA ASN A 16 -36.72 -9.80 -6.23
C ASN A 16 -36.82 -11.33 -6.12
N GLU A 17 -35.92 -11.96 -5.37
CA GLU A 17 -35.96 -13.41 -5.12
C GLU A 17 -36.68 -13.70 -3.79
N LYS A 18 -37.68 -14.58 -3.83
CA LYS A 18 -38.29 -15.13 -2.61
C LYS A 18 -37.26 -16.04 -1.95
N ILE A 19 -36.60 -15.55 -0.90
CA ILE A 19 -35.68 -16.34 -0.08
C ILE A 19 -36.50 -17.29 0.78
N GLU A 20 -36.32 -18.60 0.60
CA GLU A 20 -36.88 -19.59 1.50
C GLU A 20 -36.19 -19.52 2.88
N ILE A 21 -36.90 -19.81 3.97
CA ILE A 21 -36.38 -19.66 5.35
C ILE A 21 -35.10 -20.48 5.58
N ASN A 22 -34.97 -21.63 4.90
CA ASN A 22 -33.80 -22.51 4.92
C ASN A 22 -32.56 -21.92 4.23
N GLN A 23 -32.70 -20.92 3.36
CA GLN A 23 -31.61 -20.27 2.62
C GLN A 23 -31.04 -19.04 3.33
N ILE A 24 -31.76 -18.52 4.33
CA ILE A 24 -31.35 -17.37 5.15
C ILE A 24 -29.94 -17.54 5.73
N PRO A 25 -29.56 -18.69 6.35
CA PRO A 25 -28.22 -18.86 6.90
C PRO A 25 -27.11 -18.82 5.84
N LEU A 26 -27.35 -19.38 4.66
CA LEU A 26 -26.39 -19.37 3.54
C LEU A 26 -26.19 -17.96 2.98
N PHE A 27 -27.29 -17.20 2.89
CA PHE A 27 -27.26 -15.80 2.46
C PHE A 27 -26.48 -14.92 3.45
N PHE A 28 -26.77 -15.04 4.75
CA PHE A 28 -26.02 -14.33 5.80
C PHE A 28 -24.53 -14.71 5.82
N HIS A 29 -24.21 -16.00 5.67
CA HIS A 29 -22.81 -16.43 5.58
C HIS A 29 -22.09 -15.78 4.40
N ARG A 30 -22.70 -15.72 3.21
CA ARG A 30 -22.11 -15.05 2.04
C ARG A 30 -21.90 -13.56 2.27
N LEU A 31 -22.88 -12.88 2.85
CA LEU A 31 -22.78 -11.46 3.22
C LEU A 31 -21.59 -11.21 4.17
N LEU A 32 -21.47 -12.01 5.23
CA LEU A 32 -20.36 -11.92 6.18
C LEU A 32 -19.00 -12.24 5.53
N SER A 33 -18.95 -13.17 4.58
CA SER A 33 -17.73 -13.46 3.81
C SER A 33 -17.32 -12.28 2.93
N ILE A 34 -18.27 -11.67 2.21
CA ILE A 34 -18.01 -10.50 1.36
C ILE A 34 -17.53 -9.31 2.20
N ASP A 35 -18.13 -9.08 3.38
CA ASP A 35 -17.76 -8.01 4.29
C ASP A 35 -16.30 -8.15 4.78
N LYS A 36 -15.90 -9.35 5.19
CA LYS A 36 -14.52 -9.65 5.60
C LYS A 36 -13.52 -9.52 4.45
N GLU A 37 -13.88 -9.99 3.25
CA GLU A 37 -13.01 -9.84 2.08
C GLU A 37 -12.85 -8.37 1.70
N PHE A 38 -13.92 -7.58 1.78
CA PHE A 38 -13.89 -6.15 1.53
C PHE A 38 -13.00 -5.40 2.54
N GLU A 39 -13.13 -5.71 3.83
CA GLU A 39 -12.28 -5.12 4.88
C GLU A 39 -10.80 -5.40 4.61
N ASN A 40 -10.44 -6.66 4.32
CA ASN A 40 -9.07 -7.04 4.00
C ASN A 40 -8.52 -6.33 2.76
N LEU A 41 -9.33 -6.23 1.69
CA LEU A 41 -8.94 -5.50 0.47
C LEU A 41 -8.76 -4.00 0.75
N SER A 42 -9.63 -3.39 1.55
CA SER A 42 -9.53 -1.98 1.91
C SER A 42 -8.25 -1.69 2.70
N LEU A 43 -7.89 -2.56 3.65
CA LEU A 43 -6.65 -2.47 4.41
C LEU A 43 -5.43 -2.63 3.51
N LEU A 44 -5.45 -3.61 2.60
CA LEU A 44 -4.36 -3.83 1.65
C LEU A 44 -4.15 -2.60 0.74
N LEU A 45 -5.22 -2.00 0.24
CA LEU A 45 -5.15 -0.79 -0.58
C LEU A 45 -4.61 0.41 0.22
N TYR A 46 -5.05 0.57 1.46
CA TYR A 46 -4.55 1.61 2.36
C TYR A 46 -3.06 1.47 2.62
N VAL A 47 -2.59 0.28 3.01
CA VAL A 47 -1.17 -0.01 3.24
C VAL A 47 -0.35 0.22 1.97
N ASN A 48 -0.82 -0.23 0.81
CA ASN A 48 -0.13 0.01 -0.47
C ASN A 48 0.00 1.50 -0.79
N ARG A 49 -1.05 2.28 -0.56
CA ARG A 49 -1.01 3.73 -0.74
C ARG A 49 0.02 4.36 0.19
N TRP A 50 0.00 3.99 1.46
CA TRP A 50 0.91 4.55 2.45
C TRP A 50 2.37 4.19 2.15
N ILE A 51 2.67 2.95 1.76
CA ILE A 51 4.00 2.54 1.29
C ILE A 51 4.47 3.41 0.13
N ARG A 52 3.60 3.69 -0.86
CA ARG A 52 3.94 4.54 -2.00
C ARG A 52 4.27 5.97 -1.57
N GLU A 53 3.46 6.55 -0.69
CA GLU A 53 3.68 7.89 -0.13
C GLU A 53 5.02 7.95 0.61
N LEU A 54 5.28 6.98 1.51
CA LEU A 54 6.57 6.88 2.22
C LEU A 54 7.75 6.72 1.26
N THR A 55 7.61 5.88 0.24
CA THR A 55 8.65 5.64 -0.76
C THR A 55 8.97 6.92 -1.52
N GLN A 56 7.95 7.70 -1.91
CA GLN A 56 8.14 8.99 -2.57
C GLN A 56 8.78 10.03 -1.64
N SER A 57 8.36 10.05 -0.38
CA SER A 57 8.88 11.00 0.60
C SER A 57 10.33 10.74 1.01
N TYR A 58 10.74 9.47 1.11
CA TYR A 58 11.98 9.08 1.78
C TYR A 58 12.99 8.34 0.91
N ASN A 59 12.66 7.93 -0.31
CA ASN A 59 13.69 7.43 -1.21
C ASN A 59 14.61 8.57 -1.66
N ARG A 60 15.91 8.35 -1.55
CA ARG A 60 16.95 9.28 -1.99
C ARG A 60 18.02 8.52 -2.74
N ASP A 61 18.53 9.16 -3.79
CA ASP A 61 19.75 8.73 -4.45
C ASP A 61 20.93 9.06 -3.57
N PHE A 62 21.79 8.07 -3.36
CA PHE A 62 23.02 8.22 -2.59
C PHE A 62 24.19 7.72 -3.41
N THR A 63 25.16 8.60 -3.62
CA THR A 63 26.46 8.26 -4.21
C THR A 63 27.45 7.98 -3.09
N CYS A 64 28.02 6.78 -3.07
CA CYS A 64 29.05 6.42 -2.11
C CYS A 64 30.35 7.18 -2.40
N ASN A 65 30.86 7.91 -1.40
CA ASN A 65 32.12 8.66 -1.53
C ASN A 65 33.36 7.77 -1.68
N ASP A 66 33.33 6.54 -1.16
CA ASP A 66 34.50 5.64 -1.16
C ASP A 66 34.62 4.83 -2.44
N CYS A 67 33.50 4.34 -2.98
CA CYS A 67 33.51 3.46 -4.16
C CYS A 67 32.76 4.02 -5.38
N GLY A 68 32.20 5.22 -5.29
CA GLY A 68 31.49 5.90 -6.39
C GLY A 68 30.15 5.30 -6.80
N GLU A 69 29.67 4.26 -6.10
CA GLU A 69 28.45 3.56 -6.46
C GLU A 69 27.20 4.41 -6.13
N ILE A 70 26.27 4.50 -7.09
CA ILE A 70 24.99 5.18 -6.92
C ILE A 70 23.91 4.16 -6.59
N ASN A 71 23.19 4.35 -5.49
CA ASN A 71 22.10 3.49 -5.07
C ASN A 71 20.94 4.31 -4.50
N ILE A 72 19.74 3.75 -4.59
CA ILE A 72 18.54 4.31 -3.94
C ILE A 72 18.42 3.71 -2.53
N TYR A 73 18.30 4.57 -1.53
CA TYR A 73 18.03 4.18 -0.15
C TYR A 73 16.73 4.80 0.34
N PHE A 74 16.01 4.06 1.18
CA PHE A 74 14.90 4.56 1.96
C PHE A 74 15.46 5.20 3.24
N ILE A 75 15.34 6.52 3.38
CA ILE A 75 15.92 7.31 4.47
C ILE A 75 14.81 8.04 5.25
N PRO A 76 14.19 7.40 6.26
CA PRO A 76 13.26 8.07 7.16
C PRO A 76 13.98 9.09 8.08
N PRO A 77 13.24 10.00 8.73
CA PRO A 77 13.81 11.12 9.50
C PRO A 77 14.79 10.73 10.62
N GLU A 78 14.64 9.52 11.17
CA GLU A 78 15.47 9.01 12.27
C GLU A 78 16.78 8.35 11.79
N THR A 79 16.99 8.27 10.47
CA THR A 79 18.16 7.59 9.90
C THR A 79 19.42 8.41 10.13
N GLN A 80 20.35 7.88 10.90
CA GLN A 80 21.62 8.55 11.21
C GLN A 80 22.74 8.21 10.22
N TYR A 81 22.65 7.07 9.54
CA TYR A 81 23.69 6.60 8.63
C TYR A 81 23.15 5.66 7.55
N ILE A 82 23.91 5.54 6.46
CA ILE A 82 23.70 4.60 5.37
C ILE A 82 24.92 3.69 5.28
N ILE A 83 24.72 2.41 4.99
CA ILE A 83 25.79 1.49 4.66
C ILE A 83 25.80 1.27 3.15
N CYS A 84 26.92 1.57 2.50
CA CYS A 84 27.08 1.33 1.07
C CYS A 84 26.90 -0.17 0.75
N ARG A 85 25.98 -0.51 -0.17
CA ARG A 85 25.73 -1.90 -0.57
C ARG A 85 26.95 -2.59 -1.18
N ARG A 86 27.85 -1.84 -1.83
CA ARG A 86 29.04 -2.34 -2.53
C ARG A 86 30.25 -2.48 -1.60
N CYS A 87 30.78 -1.37 -1.07
CA CYS A 87 31.99 -1.39 -0.24
C CYS A 87 31.73 -1.61 1.26
N LYS A 88 30.47 -1.67 1.70
CA LYS A 88 30.05 -1.87 3.10
C LYS A 88 30.52 -0.76 4.07
N MET A 89 30.99 0.37 3.54
CA MET A 89 31.36 1.54 4.35
C MET A 89 30.13 2.26 4.90
N LYS A 90 30.28 2.82 6.10
CA LYS A 90 29.25 3.57 6.83
C LYS A 90 29.39 5.06 6.54
N HIS A 91 28.30 5.70 6.12
CA HIS A 91 28.23 7.12 5.83
C HIS A 91 27.18 7.78 6.72
N PHE A 92 27.57 8.77 7.51
CA PHE A 92 26.63 9.51 8.36
C PHE A 92 25.85 10.53 7.56
N ILE A 93 24.54 10.61 7.82
CA ILE A 93 23.62 11.53 7.16
C ILE A 93 23.54 12.78 8.03
N ASN A 94 23.91 13.94 7.47
CA ASN A 94 23.62 15.21 8.13
C ASN A 94 22.16 15.57 7.84
N SER A 95 21.34 15.60 8.90
CA SER A 95 19.90 15.90 8.87
C SER A 95 19.55 17.30 8.31
N SER A 96 20.55 18.14 8.01
CA SER A 96 20.40 19.48 7.47
C SER A 96 20.47 19.60 5.94
N LYS A 97 20.65 18.48 5.21
CA LYS A 97 20.87 18.49 3.75
C LYS A 97 19.84 17.72 2.91
N PHE A 98 18.72 17.28 3.50
CA PHE A 98 17.65 16.56 2.79
C PHE A 98 16.29 17.20 3.00
#